data_AF-A0A0S3T2N5-F1
#
_entry.id   AF-A0A0S3T2N5-F1
#
_cell.length_a   1.000
_cell.length_b   1.000
_cell.length_c   1.000
_cell.angle_alpha   90.00
_cell.angle_beta   90.00
_cell.angle_gamma   90.00
#
_symmetry.space_group_name_H-M   'P 1'
#
loop_
_entity.id
_entity.type
_entity.pdbx_description
1 polymer ?
#
loop_
_entity_poly.entity_id
_entity_poly.type
_entity_poly.pdbx_seq_one_letter_code
_entity_poly.pdbx_strand_id
1 'polypeptide(L)' 'MHRILLEDEAKPVRQPQRRQNPVIMDVIKKEVTKLLQAGIIYPISDSQWVSPIHVVPKKTGLTVVKNERDELIPTRVQ' A
#
# COMPACT_ATOMS: atom_id res chain seq x y z
N MET A 1 15.44 -18.16 1.46
CA MET A 1 15.61 -16.90 0.73
C MET A 1 14.83 -16.99 -0.57
N HIS A 2 13.82 -16.14 -0.76
CA HIS A 2 13.07 -16.07 -2.01
C HIS A 2 13.86 -15.22 -3.03
N ARG A 3 13.83 -15.58 -4.32
CA ARG A 3 14.50 -14.86 -5.41
C ARG A 3 13.52 -14.67 -6.56
N ILE A 4 13.53 -13.47 -7.16
CA ILE A 4 12.77 -13.15 -8.37
C ILE A 4 13.75 -13.25 -9.55
N LEU A 5 13.45 -14.11 -10.53
CA LEU A 5 14.24 -14.23 -11.76
C LEU A 5 13.66 -13.25 -12.80
N LEU A 6 14.54 -12.53 -13.48
CA LEU A 6 14.18 -11.57 -14.54
C LEU A 6 14.71 -12.08 -15.88
N GLU A 7 14.11 -11.61 -16.97
CA GLU A 7 14.62 -11.81 -18.33
C GLU A 7 15.93 -11.03 -18.52
N ASP A 8 16.83 -11.54 -19.38
CA ASP A 8 18.21 -11.03 -19.52
C ASP A 8 18.30 -9.53 -19.87
N GLU A 9 17.31 -9.00 -20.59
CA GLU A 9 17.26 -7.59 -21.04
C GLU A 9 16.27 -6.73 -20.24
N ALA A 10 15.78 -7.21 -19.10
CA ALA A 10 14.80 -6.49 -18.29
C ALA A 10 15.42 -5.25 -17.62
N LYS A 11 14.92 -4.06 -18.02
CA LYS A 11 15.37 -2.78 -17.46
C LYS A 11 14.52 -2.36 -16.25
N PRO A 12 15.13 -1.76 -15.22
CA PRO A 12 14.40 -1.19 -14.10
C PRO A 12 13.46 -0.07 -14.54
N VAL A 13 12.23 -0.12 -14.02
CA VAL A 13 11.21 0.91 -14.28
C VAL A 13 10.75 1.55 -12.98
N ARG A 14 10.77 2.88 -12.96
CA ARG A 14 10.13 3.69 -11.92
C ARG A 14 8.80 4.21 -12.44
N GLN A 15 7.73 3.51 -12.12
CA GLN A 15 6.39 3.96 -12.48
C GLN A 15 5.92 5.07 -11.54
N PRO A 16 5.48 6.23 -12.05
CA PRO A 16 4.98 7.29 -11.20
C PRO A 16 3.69 6.87 -10.49
N GLN A 17 3.54 7.30 -9.24
CA GLN A 17 2.34 7.04 -8.46
C GLN A 17 1.14 7.73 -9.12
N ARG A 18 0.06 6.96 -9.34
CA ARG A 18 -1.19 7.50 -9.89
C ARG A 18 -1.86 8.42 -8.87
N ARG A 19 -2.57 9.45 -9.35
CA ARG A 19 -3.34 10.36 -8.51
C ARG A 19 -4.40 9.57 -7.74
N GLN A 20 -4.40 9.71 -6.42
CA GLN A 20 -5.39 9.11 -5.52
C GLN A 20 -6.20 10.21 -4.82
N ASN A 21 -7.40 9.86 -4.37
CA ASN A 21 -8.17 10.72 -3.48
C ASN A 21 -7.42 10.89 -2.14
N PRO A 22 -7.35 12.10 -1.54
CA PRO A 22 -6.72 12.32 -0.24
C PRO A 22 -7.15 11.32 0.86
N VAL A 23 -8.42 10.94 0.92
CA VAL A 23 -8.93 9.97 1.91
C VAL A 23 -8.26 8.60 1.73
N ILE A 24 -8.12 8.15 0.48
CA ILE A 24 -7.45 6.88 0.16
C ILE A 24 -5.95 6.96 0.45
N MET A 25 -5.33 8.13 0.24
CA MET A 25 -3.92 8.34 0.56
C MET A 25 -3.65 8.16 2.06
N ASP A 26 -4.55 8.63 2.92
CA ASP A 26 -4.43 8.42 4.36
C ASP A 26 -4.54 6.95 4.75
N VAL A 27 -5.44 6.20 4.11
CA VAL A 27 -5.57 4.74 4.33
C VAL A 27 -4.28 4.03 3.87
N ILE A 28 -3.73 4.39 2.70
CA ILE A 28 -2.47 3.83 2.20
C ILE A 28 -1.35 4.03 3.22
N LYS A 29 -1.17 5.25 3.75
CA LYS A 29 -0.13 5.53 4.74
C LYS A 29 -0.25 4.68 6.00
N LYS A 30 -1.47 4.48 6.50
CA LYS A 30 -1.72 3.68 7.70
C LYS A 30 -1.45 2.19 7.46
N GLU A 31 -1.87 1.64 6.32
CA GLU A 31 -1.57 0.26 5.95
C GLU A 31 -0.06 0.04 5.75
N VAL A 32 0.64 0.96 5.08
CA VAL A 32 2.10 0.90 4.92
C VAL A 32 2.81 0.94 6.28
N THR A 33 2.37 1.82 7.19
CA THR A 33 2.93 1.91 8.54
C THR A 33 2.73 0.61 9.32
N LYS A 34 1.55 -0.02 9.20
CA LYS A 34 1.25 -1.31 9.82
C LYS A 34 2.16 -2.42 9.29
N LEU A 35 2.39 -2.47 7.98
CA LEU A 35 3.31 -3.45 7.36
C LEU A 35 4.76 -3.23 7.79
N LEU A 36 5.18 -1.97 7.94
CA LEU A 36 6.51 -1.60 8.43
C LEU A 36 6.70 -2.01 9.89
N GLN A 37 5.72 -1.73 10.76
CA GLN A 37 5.74 -2.15 12.16
C GLN A 37 5.74 -3.68 12.33
N ALA A 38 5.04 -4.40 11.43
CA ALA A 38 5.05 -5.85 11.39
C ALA A 38 6.37 -6.45 10.86
N GLY A 39 7.30 -5.63 10.36
CA GLY A 39 8.56 -6.09 9.77
C GLY A 39 8.43 -6.80 8.43
N ILE A 40 7.28 -6.66 7.76
CA ILE A 40 7.03 -7.27 6.44
C ILE A 40 7.73 -6.48 5.33
N ILE A 41 7.81 -5.16 5.49
CA ILE A 41 8.50 -4.24 4.57
C ILE A 41 9.54 -3.41 5.32
N TYR A 42 10.47 -2.81 4.59
CA TYR A 42 11.51 -1.92 5.10
C TYR A 42 11.71 -0.72 4.15
N PRO A 43 12.21 0.43 4.64
CA PRO A 43 12.47 1.58 3.79
C PRO A 43 13.70 1.36 2.91
N ILE A 44 13.61 1.78 1.65
CA ILE A 44 14.70 1.78 0.68
C ILE A 44 14.71 3.10 -0.09
N SER A 45 15.86 3.76 -0.18
CA SER A 45 15.99 5.09 -0.79
C SER A 45 16.45 5.05 -2.25
N ASP A 46 17.20 4.02 -2.64
CA ASP A 46 17.95 3.92 -3.90
C ASP A 46 17.38 2.91 -4.91
N SER A 47 16.16 2.41 -4.66
CA SER A 47 15.51 1.46 -5.57
C SER A 47 15.28 2.08 -6.96
N GLN A 48 15.87 1.42 -7.96
CA GLN A 48 15.64 1.70 -9.38
C GLN A 48 14.25 1.21 -9.85
N TRP A 49 13.58 0.38 -9.05
CA TRP A 49 12.25 -0.14 -9.31
C TRP A 49 11.21 0.56 -8.43
N VAL A 50 10.12 1.03 -9.04
CA VAL A 50 8.97 1.55 -8.32
C VAL A 50 7.70 1.11 -9.04
N SER A 51 6.76 0.51 -8.31
CA SER A 51 5.42 0.18 -8.79
C SER A 51 4.38 0.99 -8.00
N PRO A 52 3.32 1.49 -8.64
CA PRO A 52 2.31 2.29 -7.97
C PRO A 52 1.47 1.42 -7.03
N ILE A 53 1.04 2.00 -5.90
CA ILE A 53 0.21 1.33 -4.90
C ILE A 53 -1.24 1.82 -5.00
N HIS A 54 -2.20 0.91 -4.81
CA HIS A 54 -3.62 1.22 -4.71
C HIS A 54 -4.28 0.34 -3.64
N VAL A 55 -5.26 0.90 -2.92
CA VAL A 55 -6.02 0.18 -1.89
C VAL A 55 -7.41 -0.12 -2.42
N VAL A 56 -7.85 -1.36 -2.24
CA VAL A 56 -9.17 -1.84 -2.69
C VAL A 56 -9.94 -2.39 -1.48
N PRO A 57 -11.17 -1.89 -1.22
CA PRO A 57 -12.05 -2.46 -0.20
C PRO A 57 -12.35 -3.94 -0.47
N LYS A 58 -12.40 -4.78 0.57
CA LYS A 58 -12.68 -6.22 0.43
C LYS A 58 -14.18 -6.51 0.53
N LYS A 59 -14.65 -7.52 -0.22
CA LYS A 59 -16.06 -7.90 -0.38
C LYS A 59 -16.76 -8.33 0.92
N THR A 60 -16.04 -8.74 1.97
CA THR A 60 -16.61 -9.10 3.29
C THR A 60 -17.28 -7.95 4.03
N GLY A 61 -17.47 -6.79 3.39
CA GLY A 61 -18.21 -5.65 3.95
C GLY A 61 -17.44 -4.91 5.04
N LEU A 62 -16.18 -5.26 5.26
CA LEU A 62 -15.27 -4.52 6.11
C LEU A 62 -14.74 -3.35 5.29
N THR A 63 -15.35 -2.19 5.48
CA THR A 63 -14.80 -0.92 5.03
C THR A 63 -13.93 -0.36 6.15
N VAL A 64 -12.74 0.08 5.78
CA VAL A 64 -11.85 0.81 6.69
C VAL A 64 -12.29 2.27 6.61
N VAL A 65 -13.05 2.71 7.62
CA VAL A 65 -13.59 4.07 7.69
C VAL A 65 -12.87 4.83 8.81
N LYS A 66 -12.51 6.09 8.56
CA LYS A 66 -11.96 6.99 9.58
C LYS A 66 -13.12 7.51 10.46
N ASN A 67 -13.01 7.38 11.77
CA ASN A 67 -13.93 8.04 12.71
C ASN A 67 -13.55 9.52 12.93
N GLU A 68 -14.33 10.25 13.72
CA GLU A 68 -14.09 11.66 14.09
C GLU A 68 -12.79 11.88 14.89
N ARG A 69 -12.21 10.81 15.43
CA ARG A 69 -10.92 10.79 16.15
C ARG A 69 -9.76 10.33 15.26
N ASP A 70 -10.00 10.20 13.96
CA ASP A 70 -9.06 9.76 12.93
C ASP A 70 -8.50 8.34 13.14
N GLU A 71 -9.18 7.51 13.94
CA GLU A 71 -8.89 6.08 14.11
C GLU A 71 -9.50 5.27 12.96
N LEU A 72 -8.80 4.22 12.51
CA LEU A 72 -9.33 3.30 11.51
C LEU A 72 -10.17 2.25 12.19
N ILE A 73 -11.48 2.39 12.09
CA ILE A 73 -12.39 1.39 12.61
C ILE A 73 -12.77 0.46 11.46
N PRO A 74 -12.61 -0.87 11.62
CA PRO A 74 -13.25 -1.83 10.73
C PRO A 74 -14.77 -1.74 10.92
N THR A 75 -15.45 -1.05 10.00
CA THR A 75 -16.91 -0.90 10.04
C THR A 75 -17.56 -1.93 9.14
N ARG A 76 -18.53 -2.67 9.69
CA ARG A 76 -19.36 -3.61 8.93
C ARG A 76 -20.48 -2.82 8.27
N VAL A 77 -20.56 -2.87 6.94
CA VAL A 77 -21.73 -2.34 6.21
C VAL A 77 -22.88 -3.33 6.43
N GLN A 78 -23.96 -2.86 7.08
CA GLN A 78 -25.23 -3.58 7.21
C GLN A 78 -26.08 -3.40 5.95
#